data_AF-A0A7C6CCS8-F1
#
_entry.id   AF-A0A7C6CCS8-F1
#
_cell.length_a   1.000
_cell.length_b   1.000
_cell.length_c   1.000
_cell.angle_alpha   90.00
_cell.angle_beta   90.00
_cell.angle_gamma   90.00
#
_symmetry.space_group_name_H-M   'P 1'
#
loop_
_entity.id
_entity.type
_entity.pdbx_description
1 polymer ?
#
loop_
_entity_poly.entity_id
_entity_poly.type
_entity_poly.pdbx_seq_one_letter_code
_entity_poly.pdbx_strand_id
1 'polypeptide(L)'
;MIKINDYLLQVYIDKIEKEDINNFAKKQGIILEENELDTVYTYLKQHWRTFYYGNPKEILNELKTKLSETTYNKIEQLYKQLKENIG
;
A
#
# COMPACT_ATOMS: atom_id res chain seq x y z
N MET A 1 -18.19 -7.12 -13.57
CA MET A 1 -19.23 -6.28 -12.91
C MET A 1 -18.54 -5.58 -11.74
N ILE A 2 -18.26 -4.28 -11.86
CA ILE A 2 -17.64 -3.48 -10.80
C ILE A 2 -18.71 -3.29 -9.72
N LYS A 3 -18.49 -3.80 -8.50
CA LYS A 3 -19.45 -3.60 -7.40
C LYS A 3 -19.35 -2.13 -6.95
N ILE A 4 -20.43 -1.54 -6.43
CA ILE A 4 -20.45 -0.12 -6.00
C ILE A 4 -19.27 0.22 -5.08
N ASN A 5 -18.84 -0.72 -4.23
CA ASN A 5 -17.66 -0.56 -3.38
C ASN A 5 -16.34 -0.39 -4.16
N ASP A 6 -16.17 -1.07 -5.30
CA ASP A 6 -14.95 -0.97 -6.12
C ASP A 6 -14.81 0.40 -6.76
N TYR A 7 -15.92 0.99 -7.20
CA TYR A 7 -15.91 2.33 -7.79
C TYR A 7 -15.56 3.38 -6.75
N LEU A 8 -16.15 3.30 -5.55
CA LEU A 8 -15.83 4.21 -4.45
C LEU A 8 -14.37 4.09 -4.01
N LEU A 9 -13.86 2.86 -3.88
CA LEU A 9 -12.45 2.62 -3.57
C LEU A 9 -11.54 3.17 -4.67
N GLN A 10 -11.88 2.95 -5.94
CA GLN A 10 -11.09 3.48 -7.04
C GLN A 10 -11.04 5.02 -7.02
N VAL A 11 -12.19 5.69 -6.87
CA VAL A 11 -12.25 7.16 -6.78
C VAL A 11 -11.44 7.68 -5.60
N TYR A 12 -11.45 6.96 -4.48
CA TYR A 12 -10.63 7.31 -3.33
C TYR A 12 -9.14 7.13 -3.63
N ILE A 13 -8.72 5.96 -4.13
CA ILE A 13 -7.34 5.67 -4.51
C ILE A 13 -6.83 6.68 -5.53
N ASP A 14 -7.63 7.05 -6.53
CA ASP A 14 -7.25 8.00 -7.58
C ASP A 14 -6.95 9.39 -7.02
N LYS A 15 -7.60 9.80 -5.92
CA LYS A 15 -7.37 11.07 -5.24
C LYS A 15 -6.17 11.08 -4.30
N ILE A 16 -5.66 9.92 -3.90
CA ILE A 16 -4.47 9.85 -3.01
C ILE A 16 -3.27 10.45 -3.74
N GLU A 17 -2.60 11.39 -3.08
CA GLU A 17 -1.36 11.99 -3.56
C GLU A 17 -0.14 11.38 -2.85
N LYS A 18 1.07 11.61 -3.39
CA LYS A 18 2.31 11.19 -2.73
C LYS A 18 2.43 11.79 -1.33
N GLU A 19 1.95 13.02 -1.13
CA GLU A 19 1.97 13.67 0.18
C GLU A 19 1.13 12.92 1.22
N ASP A 20 -0.04 12.39 0.85
CA ASP A 20 -0.88 11.59 1.74
C ASP A 20 -0.15 10.33 2.22
N ILE A 21 0.55 9.65 1.29
CA ILE A 21 1.34 8.45 1.60
C ILE A 21 2.50 8.81 2.52
N ASN A 22 3.22 9.88 2.23
CA ASN A 22 4.35 10.34 3.05
C ASN A 22 3.89 10.72 4.46
N ASN A 23 2.77 11.45 4.57
CA ASN A 23 2.19 11.85 5.84
C ASN A 23 1.71 10.63 6.65
N PHE A 24 1.13 9.63 5.99
CA PHE A 24 0.77 8.37 6.63
C PHE A 24 2.01 7.61 7.12
N ALA A 25 3.05 7.48 6.30
CA ALA A 25 4.29 6.80 6.68
C ALA A 25 4.94 7.46 7.91
N LYS A 26 5.02 8.79 7.95
CA LYS A 26 5.53 9.55 9.10
C LYS A 26 4.76 9.26 10.39
N LYS A 27 3.42 9.20 10.31
CA LYS A 27 2.56 8.82 11.46
C LYS A 27 2.84 7.39 11.94
N GLN A 28 3.30 6.52 11.06
CA GLN A 28 3.70 5.14 11.36
C GLN A 28 5.17 5.02 11.83
N GLY A 29 5.89 6.14 11.96
CA GLY A 29 7.30 6.17 12.37
C GLY A 29 8.28 5.85 11.25
N ILE A 30 7.86 5.99 9.98
CA ILE A 30 8.71 5.73 8.80
C ILE A 30 8.94 7.01 8.03
N ILE A 31 10.18 7.19 7.59
CA ILE A 31 10.58 8.21 6.64
C ILE A 31 10.86 7.47 5.33
N LEU A 32 10.04 7.73 4.31
CA LEU A 32 10.24 7.19 2.98
C LEU A 32 11.24 8.06 2.23
N GLU A 33 12.24 7.43 1.62
CA GLU A 33 13.06 8.09 0.60
C GLU A 33 12.22 8.38 -0.66
N GLU A 34 12.66 9.32 -1.49
CA GLU A 34 11.87 9.77 -2.67
C GLU A 34 11.56 8.60 -3.64
N ASN A 35 12.53 7.73 -3.89
CA ASN A 35 12.36 6.51 -4.69
C ASN A 35 11.40 5.50 -4.05
N GLU A 36 11.43 5.34 -2.73
CA GLU A 36 10.51 4.46 -2.00
C GLU A 36 9.09 5.01 -2.05
N LEU A 37 8.93 6.32 -1.85
CA LEU A 37 7.64 7.01 -1.94
C LEU A 37 7.03 6.83 -3.33
N ASP A 38 7.82 6.98 -4.38
CA ASP A 38 7.40 6.78 -5.76
C ASP A 38 7.00 5.33 -6.04
N THR A 39 7.76 4.40 -5.48
CA THR A 39 7.46 2.96 -5.57
C THR A 39 6.14 2.65 -4.88
N VAL A 40 5.97 3.05 -3.62
CA VAL A 40 4.74 2.80 -2.84
C VAL A 40 3.53 3.45 -3.50
N TYR A 41 3.65 4.69 -3.97
CA TYR A 41 2.61 5.39 -4.71
C TYR A 41 2.18 4.63 -5.96
N THR A 42 3.14 4.23 -6.78
CA THR A 42 2.86 3.50 -8.03
C THR A 42 2.17 2.17 -7.74
N TYR A 43 2.69 1.42 -6.77
CA TYR A 43 2.14 0.12 -6.40
C TYR A 43 0.74 0.22 -5.79
N LEU A 44 0.45 1.25 -4.99
CA LEU A 44 -0.88 1.52 -4.48
C LEU A 44 -1.88 1.74 -5.63
N LYS A 45 -1.54 2.62 -6.58
CA LYS A 45 -2.42 2.95 -7.70
C LYS A 45 -2.69 1.73 -8.59
N GLN A 46 -1.67 0.89 -8.83
CA GLN A 46 -1.75 -0.24 -9.75
C GLN A 46 -2.33 -1.51 -9.13
N HIS A 47 -2.07 -1.76 -7.83
CA HIS A 47 -2.28 -3.07 -7.23
C HIS A 47 -3.24 -3.09 -6.03
N TRP A 48 -3.89 -1.98 -5.67
CA TRP A 48 -4.82 -1.92 -4.53
C TRP A 48 -5.89 -3.03 -4.56
N ARG A 49 -6.39 -3.40 -5.74
CA ARG A 49 -7.39 -4.47 -5.91
C ARG A 49 -6.86 -5.83 -5.44
N THR A 50 -5.60 -6.14 -5.75
CA THR A 50 -4.97 -7.41 -5.35
C THR A 50 -4.75 -7.46 -3.85
N PHE A 51 -4.40 -6.33 -3.22
CA PHE A 51 -4.31 -6.24 -1.76
C PHE A 51 -5.65 -6.41 -1.06
N TYR A 52 -6.74 -5.93 -1.65
CA TYR A 52 -8.06 -5.96 -1.03
C TYR A 52 -8.82 -7.28 -1.28
N TYR A 53 -8.77 -7.83 -2.49
CA TYR A 53 -9.57 -9.01 -2.89
C TYR A 53 -8.76 -10.28 -3.13
N GLY A 54 -7.45 -10.14 -3.37
CA GLY A 54 -6.62 -11.20 -3.92
C GLY A 54 -5.54 -11.70 -2.97
N ASN A 55 -4.48 -12.20 -3.56
CA ASN A 55 -3.26 -12.62 -2.86
C ASN A 55 -2.09 -11.71 -3.27
N PRO A 56 -1.67 -10.77 -2.42
CA PRO A 56 -0.60 -9.84 -2.76
C PRO A 56 0.81 -10.42 -2.57
N LYS A 57 0.98 -11.73 -2.34
CA LYS A 57 2.28 -12.34 -2.03
C LYS A 57 3.38 -12.01 -3.04
N GLU A 58 3.09 -12.08 -4.34
CA GLU A 58 4.06 -11.74 -5.39
C GLU A 58 4.44 -10.26 -5.36
N ILE A 59 3.44 -9.39 -5.19
CA ILE A 59 3.64 -7.95 -5.08
C ILE A 59 4.47 -7.59 -3.83
N LEU A 60 4.21 -8.24 -2.69
CA LEU A 60 5.00 -8.07 -1.47
C LEU A 60 6.45 -8.52 -1.69
N ASN A 61 6.67 -9.66 -2.36
CA ASN A 61 8.02 -10.11 -2.68
C ASN A 61 8.77 -9.11 -3.59
N GLU A 62 8.09 -8.50 -4.55
CA GLU A 62 8.68 -7.43 -5.38
C GLU A 62 8.97 -6.17 -4.57
N LEU A 63 8.06 -5.74 -3.70
CA LEU A 63 8.30 -4.58 -2.84
C LEU A 63 9.50 -4.81 -1.91
N LYS A 64 9.73 -6.04 -1.45
CA LYS A 64 10.89 -6.40 -0.62
C LYS A 64 12.23 -6.15 -1.32
N THR A 65 12.29 -6.24 -2.66
CA THR A 65 13.53 -5.99 -3.41
C THR A 65 13.72 -4.53 -3.79
N LYS A 66 12.66 -3.72 -3.70
CA LYS A 66 12.64 -2.30 -4.10
C LYS A 66 12.68 -1.32 -2.92
N LEU A 67 12.31 -1.78 -1.74
CA LEU A 67 12.24 -0.98 -0.53
C LEU A 67 13.34 -1.40 0.45
N SER A 68 13.73 -0.48 1.32
CA SER A 68 14.55 -0.77 2.48
C SER A 68 13.85 -1.79 3.38
N GLU A 69 14.65 -2.55 4.12
CA GLU A 69 14.14 -3.55 5.05
C GLU A 69 13.19 -2.92 6.09
N THR A 70 13.49 -1.72 6.56
CA THR A 70 12.65 -1.01 7.54
C THR A 70 11.28 -0.67 6.96
N THR A 71 11.26 -0.08 5.76
CA THR A 71 10.01 0.27 5.07
C THR A 71 9.19 -0.98 4.74
N TYR A 72 9.82 -2.01 4.18
CA TYR A 72 9.15 -3.26 3.83
C TYR A 72 8.54 -3.95 5.07
N ASN A 73 9.32 -4.10 6.14
CA ASN A 73 8.86 -4.78 7.36
C ASN A 73 7.62 -4.11 7.95
N LYS A 74 7.55 -2.77 7.88
CA LYS A 74 6.38 -2.03 8.37
C LYS A 74 5.17 -2.18 7.47
N ILE A 75 5.34 -2.18 6.14
CA ILE A 75 4.24 -2.48 5.21
C ILE A 75 3.67 -3.87 5.49
N GLU A 76 4.56 -4.86 5.66
CA GLU A 76 4.15 -6.23 5.98
C GLU A 76 3.42 -6.31 7.34
N GLN A 77 3.93 -5.61 8.36
CA GLN A 77 3.28 -5.52 9.67
C GLN A 77 1.88 -4.92 9.56
N LEU A 78 1.74 -3.76 8.89
CA LEU A 78 0.45 -3.08 8.73
C LEU A 78 -0.55 -3.95 7.97
N TYR A 79 -0.09 -4.63 6.91
CA TYR A 79 -0.93 -5.55 6.15
C TYR A 79 -1.43 -6.72 7.01
N LYS A 80 -0.55 -7.35 7.80
CA LYS A 80 -0.94 -8.43 8.73
C LYS A 80 -1.95 -7.95 9.76
N GLN A 81 -1.69 -6.80 10.41
CA GLN A 81 -2.61 -6.21 11.39
C GLN A 81 -3.99 -5.93 10.80
N LEU A 82 -4.07 -5.40 9.58
CA LEU A 82 -5.36 -5.15 8.92
C LEU A 82 -6.08 -6.45 8.58
N LYS A 83 -5.38 -7.47 8.11
CA LYS A 83 -5.99 -8.77 7.80
C LYS A 83 -6.52 -9.49 9.05
N GLU A 84 -5.78 -9.42 10.15
CA GLU A 84 -6.19 -10.02 11.43
C GLU A 84 -7.41 -9.31 12.04
N ASN A 85 -7.54 -7.98 11.84
CA ASN A 85 -8.70 -7.23 12.32
C ASN A 85 -9.95 -7.34 11.42
N ILE A 86 -9.80 -7.83 10.18
CA ILE A 86 -10.91 -8.08 9.25
C ILE A 86 -11.37 -9.55 9.32
N GLY A 87 -10.61 -10.41 10.01
CA GLY A 87 -10.86 -11.85 10.18
C GLY A 87 -11.67 -12.21 11.42
#